data_AF-A0A2W7NHT2-F1
#
_entry.id   AF-A0A2W7NHT2-F1
#
_cell.length_a   1.000
_cell.length_b   1.000
_cell.length_c   1.000
_cell.angle_alpha   90.00
_cell.angle_beta   90.00
_cell.angle_gamma   90.00
#
_symmetry.space_group_name_H-M   'P 1'
#
loop_
_entity.id
_entity.type
_entity.pdbx_description
1 polymer ?
#
loop_
_entity_poly.entity_id
_entity_poly.type
_entity_poly.pdbx_seq_one_letter_code
_entity_poly.pdbx_strand_id
1 'polypeptide(L)' 'MKIIMKKDDYHRISSALSQSFKAGEEYDLPQGTANALIERGSAAAASKNTSSEKDA' A
#
# COMPACT_ATOMS: atom_id res chain seq x y z
N MET A 1 -5.74 8.52 1.16
CA MET A 1 -4.45 8.50 1.87
C MET A 1 -3.49 7.72 1.01
N LYS A 2 -2.34 8.31 0.73
CA LYS A 2 -1.32 7.65 -0.08
C LYS A 2 -0.53 6.67 0.78
N ILE A 3 -0.33 5.46 0.26
CA ILE A 3 0.51 4.42 0.84
C ILE A 3 1.46 3.88 -0.24
N ILE A 4 2.61 3.40 0.19
CA ILE A 4 3.52 2.63 -0.66
C ILE A 4 3.51 1.18 -0.20
N MET A 5 3.35 0.25 -1.13
CA MET A 5 3.39 -1.17 -0.82
C MET A 5 4.82 -1.65 -0.61
N LYS A 6 5.04 -2.39 0.47
CA LYS A 6 6.33 -3.02 0.78
C LYS A 6 6.45 -4.42 0.18
N LYS A 7 5.32 -5.11 0.03
CA LYS A 7 5.22 -6.45 -0.55
C LYS A 7 3.93 -6.56 -1.35
N ASP A 8 3.88 -7.54 -2.24
CA ASP A 8 2.66 -7.87 -2.95
C ASP A 8 1.58 -8.31 -1.95
N ASP A 9 0.38 -7.76 -2.11
CA ASP A 9 -0.77 -8.14 -1.27
C ASP A 9 -2.05 -8.14 -2.10
N TYR A 10 -3.02 -8.93 -1.66
CA TYR A 10 -4.30 -9.08 -2.31
C TYR A 10 -5.40 -8.77 -1.32
N HIS A 11 -6.14 -7.71 -1.61
CA HIS A 11 -7.28 -7.32 -0.80
C HIS A 11 -8.57 -7.73 -1.49
N ARG A 12 -9.26 -8.71 -0.91
CA ARG A 12 -10.57 -9.13 -1.37
C ARG A 12 -11.63 -8.18 -0.81
N ILE A 13 -12.21 -7.37 -1.68
CA ILE A 13 -13.24 -6.38 -1.34
C ILE A 13 -14.61 -7.07 -1.28
N SER A 14 -14.88 -8.01 -2.18
CA SER A 14 -16.11 -8.81 -2.17
C SER A 14 -15.90 -10.18 -2.84
N SER A 15 -16.96 -10.99 -2.95
CA SER A 15 -16.90 -12.28 -3.62
C SER A 15 -16.48 -12.19 -5.10
N ALA A 16 -16.73 -11.05 -5.74
CA ALA A 16 -16.45 -10.80 -7.16
C ALA A 16 -15.39 -9.71 -7.41
N LEU A 17 -15.00 -8.95 -6.38
CA LEU A 17 -14.06 -7.83 -6.50
C LEU A 17 -12.86 -8.01 -5.58
N SER A 18 -11.70 -7.86 -6.19
CA SER A 18 -10.42 -7.93 -5.53
C SER A 18 -9.48 -6.91 -6.12
N GLN A 19 -8.69 -6.30 -5.25
CA GLN A 19 -7.64 -5.40 -5.65
C GLN A 19 -6.30 -6.05 -5.32
N SER A 20 -5.50 -6.27 -6.36
CA SER A 20 -4.11 -6.66 -6.22
C SER A 20 -3.25 -5.40 -6.11
N PHE A 21 -2.28 -5.46 -5.22
CA PHE A 21 -1.32 -4.40 -5.00
C PHE A 21 0.08 -4.96 -5.16
N LYS A 22 0.93 -4.22 -5.87
CA LYS A 22 2.30 -4.62 -6.14
C LYS A 22 3.27 -3.90 -5.21
N ALA A 23 4.30 -4.59 -4.77
CA ALA A 23 5.41 -4.01 -4.02
C ALA A 23 6.07 -2.86 -4.81
N GLY A 24 6.45 -1.80 -4.11
CA GLY A 24 7.11 -0.63 -4.68
C GLY A 24 6.17 0.38 -5.36
N GLU A 25 4.89 0.03 -5.55
CA GLU A 25 3.90 0.94 -6.13
C GLU A 25 3.19 1.78 -5.06
N GLU A 26 2.84 3.00 -5.44
CA GLU A 26 2.05 3.91 -4.63
C GLU A 26 0.56 3.80 -4.97
N TYR A 27 -0.28 3.78 -3.94
CA TYR A 27 -1.73 3.74 -4.08
C TYR A 27 -2.39 4.82 -3.21
N ASP A 28 -3.44 5.45 -3.73
CA ASP A 28 -4.30 6.32 -2.95
C ASP A 28 -5.57 5.56 -2.55
N LEU A 29 -5.68 5.25 -1.27
CA LEU A 29 -6.76 4.42 -0.71
C LEU A 29 -7.52 5.15 0.40
N PRO A 30 -8.76 4.74 0.70
CA PRO A 30 -9.46 5.19 1.90
C PRO A 30 -8.63 4.92 3.16
N GLN A 31 -8.71 5.81 4.14
CA GLN A 31 -7.86 5.74 5.34
C GLN A 31 -8.02 4.43 6.12
N GLY A 32 -9.23 3.87 6.20
CA GLY A 32 -9.45 2.56 6.83
C GLY A 32 -8.71 1.42 6.12
N THR A 33 -8.77 1.38 4.80
CA THR A 33 -8.06 0.37 3.99
C THR A 33 -6.55 0.58 4.06
N ALA A 34 -6.08 1.82 3.96
CA ALA A 34 -4.68 2.17 4.09
C ALA A 34 -4.11 1.74 5.45
N ASN A 35 -4.80 2.07 6.55
CA ASN A 35 -4.39 1.67 7.89
C ASN A 35 -4.34 0.15 8.05
N ALA A 36 -5.36 -0.58 7.57
CA ALA A 36 -5.37 -2.04 7.65
C ALA A 36 -4.17 -2.68 6.92
N LEU A 37 -3.75 -2.12 5.78
CA LEU A 37 -2.58 -2.58 5.02
C LEU A 37 -1.26 -2.22 5.72
N ILE A 38 -1.20 -1.07 6.39
CA ILE A 38 -0.06 -0.65 7.20
C ILE A 38 0.07 -1.50 8.46
N GLU A 39 -1.02 -1.74 9.18
CA GLU A 39 -1.06 -2.57 10.40
C GLU A 39 -0.68 -4.03 10.11
N ARG A 40 -1.03 -4.54 8.92
CA ARG A 40 -0.55 -5.84 8.42
C ARG A 40 0.93 -5.88 8.05
N GLY A 41 1.59 -4.72 8.00
CA GLY A 41 2.97 -4.58 7.52
C GLY A 41 3.13 -4.77 6.01
N SER A 42 2.04 -4.79 5.25
CA SER A 42 2.08 -4.89 3.78
C SER A 42 2.38 -3.56 3.11
N ALA A 43 2.03 -2.45 3.75
CA ALA A 43 2.24 -1.09 3.25
C ALA A 43 2.91 -0.17 4.29
N ALA A 44 3.32 1.01 3.85
CA ALA A 44 3.64 2.15 4.70
C ALA A 44 2.86 3.39 4.22
N ALA A 45 2.61 4.33 5.13
CA ALA A 45 2.13 5.65 4.75
C ALA A 45 3.13 6.29 3.79
N ALA A 46 2.68 6.69 2.61
CA ALA A 46 3.51 7.45 1.68
C ALA A 46 3.61 8.87 2.24
N SER A 47 4.66 9.13 3.01
CA SER A 47 4.99 10.47 3.45
C SER A 47 5.29 11.33 2.22
N LYS A 48 4.70 12.53 2.14
CA LYS A 48 5.24 13.57 1.24
C LYS A 48 6.68 13.83 1.71
N ASN A 49 7.65 13.51 0.87
CA ASN A 49 9.08 13.37 1.17
C ASN A 49 9.38 12.02 1.85
N THR A 50 10.18 11.13 1.29
CA THR A 50 11.22 11.25 0.27
C THR A 50 11.08 10.09 -0.69
N SER A 51 11.20 10.38 -1.98
CA SER A 51 11.67 9.41 -2.97
C SER A 51 12.70 8.51 -2.30
N SER A 52 12.51 7.20 -2.42
CA SER A 52 13.50 6.20 -2.06
C SER A 52 14.87 6.72 -2.48
N GLU A 53 15.70 7.07 -1.49
CA GLU A 53 17.14 7.01 -1.65
C GLU A 53 17.41 5.62 -2.23
N LYS A 54 17.73 5.63 -3.52
CA LYS A 54 18.24 4.50 -4.25
C LYS A 54 19.63 4.29 -3.67
N ASP A 55 19.69 3.47 -2.64
CA ASP A 55 20.93 2.97 -2.03
C ASP A 55 21.79 2.27 -3.11
N ALA A 56 23.09 2.55 -3.04
CA ALA A 56 24.25 1.93 -3.70
C ALA A 56 24.55 2.26 -5.18
#